data_AF-X1T0Q4-F1
#
_entry.id   AF-X1T0Q4-F1
#
_cell.length_a   1.000
_cell.length_b   1.000
_cell.length_c   1.000
_cell.angle_alpha   90.00
_cell.angle_beta   90.00
_cell.angle_gamma   90.00
#
_symmetry.space_group_name_H-M   'P 1'
#
loop_
_entity.id
_entity.type
_entity.pdbx_description
1 polymer ?
#
loop_
_entity_poly.entity_id
_entity_poly.type
_entity_poly.pdbx_seq_one_letter_code
_entity_poly.pdbx_strand_id
1 'polypeptide(L)'
;ARFGWLDFIEDKEVPELLLNRVEQWATECNMEYLHGPLGFTSFDASGVLVEGFDEMPTSFAHYNYSYYPDLIEKCGFKKDVDWIEYNIKVPEKVPEKVSKGAELIAKRYKLHTADGKNIKDLLKYFNGLFELINVTYKDLYGFTEITPKQAVNLKKQFRSLLSPEYISFVLNEEDELVAFGISAPSLSKALNDWNFLSFYKRTV
;
A
#
# COMPACT_ATOMS: atom_id res chain seq x y z
N ALA A 1 -10.01 -1.97 19.66
CA ALA A 1 -9.19 -3.09 19.15
C ALA A 1 -9.14 -3.05 17.62
N ARG A 2 -8.08 -3.63 17.04
CA ARG A 2 -7.98 -3.83 15.59
C ARG A 2 -8.08 -5.31 15.26
N PHE A 3 -8.63 -5.63 14.10
CA PHE A 3 -8.61 -6.97 13.53
C PHE A 3 -8.19 -6.91 12.06
N GLY A 4 -7.74 -8.02 11.51
CA GLY A 4 -7.31 -8.17 10.12
C GLY A 4 -7.55 -9.60 9.63
N TRP A 5 -7.27 -9.87 8.35
CA TRP A 5 -7.41 -11.20 7.73
C TRP A 5 -8.79 -11.84 7.93
N LEU A 6 -9.85 -11.06 7.70
CA LEU A 6 -11.23 -11.55 7.72
C LEU A 6 -11.57 -12.21 6.37
N ASP A 7 -12.01 -13.46 6.40
CA ASP A 7 -12.41 -14.21 5.20
C ASP A 7 -13.62 -15.10 5.50
N PHE A 8 -14.61 -15.13 4.60
CA PHE A 8 -15.86 -15.86 4.81
C PHE A 8 -16.62 -16.12 3.49
N ILE A 9 -17.39 -17.19 3.46
CA ILE A 9 -18.31 -17.51 2.36
C ILE A 9 -19.57 -16.62 2.40
N GLU A 10 -20.38 -16.63 1.34
CA GLU A 10 -21.66 -15.91 1.27
C GLU A 10 -22.75 -16.54 2.17
N ASP A 11 -22.49 -16.53 3.47
CA ASP A 11 -23.40 -16.99 4.51
C ASP A 11 -23.29 -15.99 5.66
N LYS A 12 -24.41 -15.34 6.00
CA LYS A 12 -24.50 -14.31 7.04
C LYS A 12 -24.05 -14.80 8.41
N GLU A 13 -24.19 -16.09 8.72
CA GLU A 13 -23.87 -16.63 10.04
C GLU A 13 -22.36 -16.67 10.28
N VAL A 14 -21.57 -16.81 9.20
CA VAL A 14 -20.10 -16.92 9.29
C VAL A 14 -19.43 -15.61 9.75
N PRO A 15 -19.60 -14.45 9.07
CA PRO A 15 -19.00 -13.20 9.53
C PRO A 15 -19.56 -12.77 10.88
N GLU A 16 -20.84 -13.05 11.17
CA GLU A 16 -21.45 -12.75 12.47
C GLU A 16 -20.72 -13.50 13.60
N LEU A 17 -20.50 -14.81 13.47
CA LEU A 17 -19.76 -15.58 14.47
C LEU A 17 -18.30 -15.11 14.62
N LEU A 18 -17.61 -14.83 13.51
CA LEU A 18 -16.23 -14.38 13.52
C LEU A 18 -16.09 -13.01 14.20
N LEU A 19 -16.92 -12.04 13.81
CA LEU A 19 -16.87 -10.67 14.33
C LEU A 19 -17.35 -10.59 15.79
N ASN A 20 -18.37 -11.37 16.17
CA ASN A 20 -18.78 -11.49 17.57
C ASN A 20 -17.64 -12.04 18.44
N ARG A 21 -16.83 -12.98 17.93
CA ARG A 21 -15.68 -13.49 18.68
C ARG A 21 -14.59 -12.43 18.85
N VAL A 22 -14.36 -11.61 17.83
CA VAL A 22 -13.44 -10.46 17.90
C VAL A 22 -13.94 -9.43 18.90
N GLU A 23 -15.24 -9.14 18.92
CA GLU A 23 -15.87 -8.23 19.87
C GLU A 23 -15.69 -8.69 21.31
N GLN A 24 -16.00 -9.96 21.60
CA GLN A 24 -15.80 -10.54 22.94
C GLN A 24 -14.36 -10.38 23.42
N TRP A 25 -13.39 -10.73 22.57
CA TRP A 25 -11.97 -10.54 22.89
C TRP A 25 -11.61 -9.07 23.12
N ALA A 26 -12.15 -8.16 22.32
CA ALA A 26 -11.92 -6.74 22.46
C ALA A 26 -12.49 -6.20 23.78
N THR A 27 -13.69 -6.66 24.18
CA THR A 27 -14.29 -6.33 25.48
C THR A 27 -13.44 -6.86 26.64
N GLU A 28 -12.94 -8.09 26.57
CA GLU A 28 -12.00 -8.65 27.57
C GLU A 28 -10.73 -7.79 27.69
N CYS A 29 -10.31 -7.15 26.60
CA CYS A 29 -9.19 -6.22 26.54
C CYS A 29 -9.57 -4.76 26.89
N ASN A 30 -10.78 -4.50 27.41
CA ASN A 30 -11.31 -3.16 27.73
C ASN A 30 -11.31 -2.19 26.55
N MET A 31 -11.61 -2.68 25.36
CA MET A 31 -11.69 -1.86 24.14
C MET A 31 -13.14 -1.45 23.85
N GLU A 32 -13.34 -0.20 23.41
CA GLU A 32 -14.67 0.36 23.12
C GLU A 32 -15.06 0.28 21.63
N TYR A 33 -14.08 0.25 20.73
CA TYR A 33 -14.28 0.27 19.27
C TYR A 33 -13.54 -0.87 18.59
N LEU A 34 -14.14 -1.44 17.55
CA LEU A 34 -13.47 -2.33 16.60
C LEU A 34 -13.17 -1.58 15.30
N HIS A 35 -11.97 -1.76 14.77
CA HIS A 35 -11.57 -1.19 13.49
C HIS A 35 -10.81 -2.23 12.67
N GLY A 36 -11.30 -2.54 11.48
CA GLY A 36 -10.74 -3.57 10.62
C GLY A 36 -11.61 -3.83 9.38
N PRO A 37 -11.13 -4.70 8.48
CA PRO A 37 -9.85 -5.40 8.54
C PRO A 37 -8.66 -4.48 8.22
N LEU A 38 -7.61 -4.53 9.03
CA LEU A 38 -6.37 -3.79 8.84
C LEU A 38 -5.18 -4.74 8.97
N GLY A 39 -4.12 -4.49 8.20
CA GLY A 39 -2.82 -5.11 8.40
C GLY A 39 -2.06 -4.54 9.60
N PHE A 40 -0.85 -5.06 9.86
CA PHE A 40 -0.05 -4.63 11.01
C PHE A 40 0.62 -3.27 10.79
N THR A 41 0.97 -2.97 9.55
CA THR A 41 1.66 -1.76 9.12
C THR A 41 0.83 -1.03 8.07
N SER A 42 1.11 0.26 7.85
CA SER A 42 0.47 1.04 6.78
C SER A 42 0.79 0.54 5.36
N PHE A 43 1.69 -0.44 5.21
CA PHE A 43 2.05 -1.06 3.93
C PHE A 43 1.42 -2.44 3.74
N ASP A 44 0.71 -2.95 4.75
CA ASP A 44 0.00 -4.21 4.65
C ASP A 44 -1.38 -3.98 4.04
N ALA A 45 -1.86 -4.95 3.24
CA ALA A 45 -3.20 -4.93 2.70
C ALA A 45 -4.22 -4.70 3.83
N SER A 46 -5.13 -3.76 3.60
CA SER A 46 -6.11 -3.27 4.57
C SER A 46 -7.40 -2.88 3.86
N GLY A 47 -8.51 -2.91 4.59
CA GLY A 47 -9.82 -2.58 4.06
C GLY A 47 -10.51 -3.73 3.33
N VAL A 48 -11.69 -3.43 2.80
CA VAL A 48 -12.55 -4.32 2.02
C VAL A 48 -12.79 -3.64 0.68
N LEU A 49 -12.66 -4.39 -0.41
CA LEU A 49 -13.03 -3.92 -1.74
C LEU A 49 -14.55 -3.69 -1.77
N VAL A 50 -14.94 -2.45 -2.06
CA VAL A 50 -16.34 -2.02 -2.16
C VAL A 50 -16.75 -1.67 -3.59
N GLU A 51 -15.80 -1.33 -4.46
CA GLU A 51 -16.00 -0.98 -5.87
C GLU A 51 -14.83 -1.50 -6.72
N GLY A 52 -15.03 -1.70 -8.03
CA GLY A 52 -13.98 -2.18 -8.94
C GLY A 52 -13.78 -3.71 -8.99
N PHE A 53 -14.85 -4.49 -8.74
CA PHE A 53 -14.83 -5.96 -8.81
C PHE A 53 -14.61 -6.53 -10.24
N ASP A 54 -14.56 -5.67 -11.24
CA ASP A 54 -14.26 -5.96 -12.64
C ASP A 54 -12.83 -5.59 -13.03
N GLU A 55 -12.07 -4.95 -12.13
CA GLU A 55 -10.68 -4.57 -12.34
C GLU A 55 -9.73 -5.68 -11.87
N MET A 56 -8.55 -5.75 -12.50
CA MET A 56 -7.52 -6.69 -12.06
C MET A 56 -6.95 -6.23 -10.71
N PRO A 57 -6.94 -7.07 -9.65
CA PRO A 57 -6.41 -6.69 -8.35
C PRO A 57 -4.96 -6.22 -8.45
N THR A 58 -4.59 -5.17 -7.73
CA THR A 58 -3.18 -4.85 -7.49
C THR A 58 -2.61 -5.83 -6.46
N SER A 59 -1.30 -6.06 -6.49
CA SER A 59 -0.67 -7.09 -5.63
C SER A 59 -0.57 -6.70 -4.15
N PHE A 60 -1.04 -5.50 -3.78
CA PHE A 60 -0.87 -4.92 -2.45
C PHE A 60 -2.20 -4.61 -1.75
N ALA A 61 -3.34 -4.76 -2.44
CA ALA A 61 -4.67 -4.59 -1.87
C ALA A 61 -5.35 -5.94 -1.59
N HIS A 62 -6.33 -5.93 -0.68
CA HIS A 62 -7.24 -7.06 -0.54
C HIS A 62 -8.19 -7.13 -1.72
N TYR A 63 -8.52 -8.36 -2.13
CA TYR A 63 -9.56 -8.61 -3.13
C TYR A 63 -10.54 -9.63 -2.57
N ASN A 64 -11.76 -9.17 -2.28
CA ASN A 64 -12.84 -9.98 -1.75
C ASN A 64 -14.00 -10.06 -2.74
N TYR A 65 -14.93 -10.97 -2.47
CA TYR A 65 -16.18 -11.03 -3.22
C TYR A 65 -17.09 -9.85 -2.90
N SER A 66 -18.00 -9.54 -3.82
CA SER A 66 -18.90 -8.38 -3.74
C SER A 66 -19.91 -8.43 -2.60
N TYR A 67 -20.13 -9.60 -1.99
CA TYR A 67 -21.01 -9.75 -0.84
C TYR A 67 -20.38 -9.31 0.50
N TYR A 68 -19.05 -9.10 0.56
CA TYR A 68 -18.36 -8.79 1.82
C TYR A 68 -18.84 -7.48 2.47
N PRO A 69 -18.91 -6.34 1.75
CA PRO A 69 -19.34 -5.08 2.34
C PRO A 69 -20.72 -5.20 3.00
N ASP A 70 -21.69 -5.73 2.27
CA ASP A 70 -23.07 -5.90 2.73
C ASP A 70 -23.17 -6.82 3.96
N LEU A 71 -22.43 -7.92 3.99
CA LEU A 71 -22.45 -8.85 5.13
C LEU A 71 -21.75 -8.26 6.35
N ILE A 72 -20.66 -7.50 6.17
CA ILE A 72 -19.96 -6.82 7.27
C ILE A 72 -20.82 -5.71 7.87
N GLU A 73 -21.50 -4.90 7.03
CA GLU A 73 -22.41 -3.86 7.50
C GLU A 73 -23.60 -4.43 8.29
N LYS A 74 -24.12 -5.60 7.89
CA LYS A 74 -25.16 -6.32 8.64
C LYS A 74 -24.71 -6.77 10.04
N CYS A 75 -23.40 -6.93 10.26
CA CYS A 75 -22.82 -7.18 11.59
C CYS A 75 -22.63 -5.89 12.41
N GLY A 76 -23.16 -4.75 11.97
CA GLY A 76 -23.13 -3.48 12.72
C GLY A 76 -21.91 -2.60 12.46
N PHE A 77 -21.00 -3.02 11.57
CA PHE A 77 -19.87 -2.21 11.13
C PHE A 77 -20.35 -1.09 10.19
N LYS A 78 -19.56 -0.02 10.11
CA LYS A 78 -19.80 1.10 9.21
C LYS A 78 -18.50 1.47 8.52
N LYS A 79 -18.62 1.94 7.29
CA LYS A 79 -17.49 2.49 6.55
C LYS A 79 -16.90 3.70 7.28
N ASP A 80 -15.58 3.72 7.42
CA ASP A 80 -14.85 4.80 8.11
C ASP A 80 -14.04 5.67 7.12
N VAL A 81 -13.30 5.03 6.20
CA VAL A 81 -12.47 5.72 5.22
C VAL A 81 -12.44 4.97 3.88
N ASP A 82 -12.23 5.71 2.79
CA ASP A 82 -12.02 5.16 1.45
C ASP A 82 -10.54 5.25 1.04
N TRP A 83 -10.00 4.16 0.49
CA TRP A 83 -8.75 4.18 -0.26
C TRP A 83 -9.07 4.06 -1.74
N ILE A 84 -8.65 5.05 -2.53
CA ILE A 84 -8.97 5.14 -3.94
C ILE A 84 -7.74 4.79 -4.77
N GLU A 85 -7.87 3.78 -5.62
CA GLU A 85 -6.86 3.42 -6.60
C GLU A 85 -7.25 3.98 -7.98
N TYR A 86 -6.27 4.50 -8.71
CA TYR A 86 -6.47 5.05 -10.05
C TYR A 86 -5.69 4.24 -11.09
N ASN A 87 -6.37 3.83 -12.15
CA ASN A 87 -5.73 3.30 -13.35
C ASN A 87 -5.43 4.45 -14.31
N ILE A 88 -4.15 4.79 -14.47
CA ILE A 88 -3.68 5.90 -15.29
C ILE A 88 -2.95 5.36 -16.51
N LYS A 89 -3.42 5.71 -17.70
CA LYS A 89 -2.68 5.49 -18.95
C LYS A 89 -1.55 6.51 -19.05
N VAL A 90 -0.31 6.05 -18.89
CA VAL A 90 0.87 6.91 -19.03
C VAL A 90 1.05 7.27 -20.52
N PRO A 91 1.07 8.56 -20.88
CA PRO A 91 1.30 8.98 -22.26
C PRO A 91 2.74 8.67 -22.69
N GLU A 92 2.96 8.44 -23.98
CA GLU A 92 4.31 8.19 -24.54
C GLU A 92 5.29 9.34 -24.27
N LYS A 93 4.77 10.56 -24.09
CA LYS A 93 5.56 11.76 -23.82
C LYS A 93 4.94 12.52 -22.65
N VAL A 94 5.82 13.05 -21.79
CA VAL A 94 5.41 13.96 -20.72
C VAL A 94 4.78 15.21 -21.34
N PRO A 95 3.58 15.64 -20.92
CA PRO A 95 2.95 16.84 -21.45
C PRO A 95 3.82 18.08 -21.23
N GLU A 96 3.95 18.93 -22.26
CA GLU A 96 4.85 20.10 -22.25
C GLU A 96 4.61 21.04 -21.06
N LYS A 97 3.34 21.21 -20.64
CA LYS A 97 2.97 22.01 -19.47
C LYS A 97 3.59 21.47 -18.17
N VAL A 98 3.64 20.14 -18.03
CA VAL A 98 4.23 19.47 -16.86
C VAL A 98 5.74 19.65 -16.89
N SER A 99 6.39 19.41 -18.03
CA SER A 99 7.84 19.58 -18.20
C SER A 99 8.29 21.02 -17.91
N LYS A 100 7.61 22.03 -18.48
CA LYS A 100 7.92 23.44 -18.21
C LYS A 100 7.72 23.82 -16.75
N GLY A 101 6.67 23.31 -16.12
CA GLY A 101 6.43 23.52 -14.69
C GLY A 101 7.55 22.93 -13.82
N ALA A 102 7.95 21.69 -14.13
CA ALA A 102 9.03 21.00 -13.44
C ALA A 102 10.37 21.76 -13.59
N GLU A 103 10.71 22.23 -14.79
CA GLU A 103 11.92 23.03 -15.03
C GLU A 103 11.95 24.34 -14.23
N LEU A 104 10.82 25.06 -14.18
CA LEU A 104 10.70 26.31 -13.42
C LEU A 104 10.87 26.08 -11.91
N ILE A 105 10.24 25.02 -11.38
CA ILE A 105 10.37 24.63 -9.97
C ILE A 105 11.80 24.21 -9.68
N ALA A 106 12.39 23.34 -10.52
CA ALA A 106 13.77 22.89 -10.37
C ALA A 106 14.75 24.06 -10.35
N LYS A 107 14.61 25.03 -11.26
CA LYS A 107 15.46 26.23 -11.28
C LYS A 107 15.26 27.11 -10.04
N ARG A 108 14.02 27.32 -9.61
CA ARG A 108 13.70 28.20 -8.47
C ARG A 108 14.24 27.66 -7.15
N TYR A 109 14.13 26.35 -6.93
CA TYR A 109 14.51 25.69 -5.69
C TYR A 109 15.86 24.95 -5.81
N LYS A 110 16.56 25.13 -6.94
CA LYS A 110 17.86 24.50 -7.25
C LYS A 110 17.81 22.97 -7.05
N LEU A 111 16.79 22.35 -7.63
CA LEU A 111 16.57 20.91 -7.53
C LEU A 111 17.23 20.18 -8.70
N HIS A 112 17.75 18.98 -8.41
CA HIS A 112 18.25 18.06 -9.42
C HIS A 112 17.80 16.64 -9.14
N THR A 113 17.82 15.79 -10.17
CA THR A 113 17.54 14.36 -10.00
C THR A 113 18.80 13.67 -9.48
N ALA A 114 18.64 12.70 -8.58
CA ALA A 114 19.75 11.87 -8.13
C ALA A 114 20.31 11.05 -9.30
N ASP A 115 21.63 11.07 -9.46
CA ASP A 115 22.31 10.20 -10.41
C ASP A 115 22.46 8.78 -9.84
N GLY A 116 22.05 7.78 -10.62
CA GLY A 116 22.23 6.38 -10.26
C GLY A 116 21.98 5.45 -11.43
N LYS A 117 22.98 4.64 -11.79
CA LYS A 117 22.85 3.64 -12.86
C LYS A 117 22.47 2.27 -12.32
N ASN A 118 22.70 2.06 -11.02
CA ASN A 118 22.40 0.81 -10.34
C ASN A 118 21.75 1.08 -8.98
N ILE A 119 21.09 0.06 -8.42
CA ILE A 119 20.33 0.23 -7.18
C ILE A 119 21.22 0.67 -6.00
N LYS A 120 22.49 0.25 -5.96
CA LYS A 120 23.41 0.59 -4.86
C LYS A 120 23.68 2.09 -4.78
N ASP A 121 23.73 2.77 -5.93
CA ASP A 121 23.91 4.23 -6.00
C ASP A 121 22.72 4.95 -5.32
N LEU A 122 21.51 4.40 -5.49
CA LEU A 122 20.28 4.94 -4.93
C LEU A 122 20.05 4.54 -3.46
N LEU A 123 20.64 3.44 -2.99
CA LEU A 123 20.44 2.92 -1.62
C LEU A 123 20.84 3.92 -0.52
N LYS A 124 21.68 4.91 -0.82
CA LYS A 124 22.10 5.96 0.13
C LYS A 124 20.99 6.94 0.46
N TYR A 125 20.03 7.14 -0.44
CA TYR A 125 18.88 8.05 -0.24
C TYR A 125 17.70 7.41 0.50
N PHE A 126 17.72 6.08 0.70
CA PHE A 126 16.60 5.36 1.33
C PHE A 126 16.35 5.76 2.78
N ASN A 127 17.35 6.24 3.51
CA ASN A 127 17.10 6.72 4.88
C ASN A 127 16.27 8.02 4.82
N GLY A 128 16.70 8.98 4.00
CA GLY A 128 15.95 10.21 3.74
C GLY A 128 14.56 9.96 3.14
N LEU A 129 14.39 8.87 2.37
CA LEU A 129 13.07 8.43 1.88
C LEU A 129 12.11 8.15 3.03
N PHE A 130 12.51 7.32 4.01
CA PHE A 130 11.64 6.98 5.13
C PHE A 130 11.38 8.18 6.05
N GLU A 131 12.38 9.05 6.23
CA GLU A 131 12.20 10.32 6.94
C GLU A 131 11.19 11.22 6.23
N LEU A 132 11.29 11.37 4.90
CA LEU A 132 10.35 12.15 4.11
C LEU A 132 8.95 11.55 4.14
N ILE A 133 8.80 10.21 4.09
CA ILE A 133 7.51 9.54 4.29
C ILE A 133 6.93 9.90 5.66
N ASN A 134 7.71 9.78 6.74
CA ASN A 134 7.23 10.11 8.08
C ASN A 134 6.77 11.56 8.19
N VAL A 135 7.50 12.51 7.58
CA VAL A 135 7.13 13.94 7.61
C VAL A 135 5.88 14.22 6.76
N THR A 136 5.78 13.63 5.58
CA THR A 136 4.71 13.93 4.61
C THR A 136 3.42 13.18 4.90
N TYR A 137 3.49 11.97 5.45
CA TYR A 137 2.35 11.08 5.62
C TYR A 137 1.81 11.06 7.06
N LYS A 138 2.43 11.77 8.01
CA LYS A 138 1.99 11.82 9.41
C LYS A 138 0.52 12.17 9.61
N ASP A 139 -0.05 12.97 8.70
CA ASP A 139 -1.43 13.46 8.78
C ASP A 139 -2.40 12.57 7.97
N LEU A 140 -1.90 11.51 7.30
CA LEU A 140 -2.73 10.54 6.61
C LEU A 140 -3.43 9.60 7.59
N TYR A 141 -4.66 9.25 7.27
CA TYR A 141 -5.48 8.36 8.08
C TYR A 141 -4.78 7.01 8.30
N GLY A 142 -4.65 6.58 9.57
CA GLY A 142 -4.08 5.28 9.92
C GLY A 142 -2.56 5.16 9.70
N PHE A 143 -1.87 6.25 9.32
CA PHE A 143 -0.42 6.22 9.18
C PHE A 143 0.25 6.07 10.55
N THR A 144 1.22 5.16 10.62
CA THR A 144 2.08 5.00 11.80
C THR A 144 3.51 5.27 11.39
N GLU A 145 4.19 6.10 12.17
CA GLU A 145 5.58 6.48 11.89
C GLU A 145 6.47 5.24 11.71
N ILE A 146 7.25 5.24 10.64
CA ILE A 146 8.17 4.16 10.30
C ILE A 146 9.40 4.30 11.19
N THR A 147 9.58 3.35 12.09
CA THR A 147 10.78 3.28 12.94
C THR A 147 12.02 2.90 12.13
N PRO A 148 13.25 3.24 12.60
CA PRO A 148 14.49 2.83 11.93
C PRO A 148 14.61 1.31 11.71
N LYS A 149 14.08 0.51 12.65
CA LYS A 149 14.07 -0.95 12.53
C LYS A 149 13.12 -1.42 11.42
N GLN A 150 11.93 -0.81 11.31
CA GLN A 150 10.99 -1.10 10.23
C GLN A 150 11.55 -0.67 8.87
N ALA A 151 12.21 0.49 8.78
CA ALA A 151 12.87 0.95 7.57
C ALA A 151 13.90 -0.07 7.02
N VAL A 152 14.70 -0.68 7.90
CA VAL A 152 15.64 -1.75 7.51
C VAL A 152 14.91 -2.98 6.97
N ASN A 153 13.81 -3.39 7.61
CA ASN A 153 13.01 -4.54 7.16
C ASN A 153 12.31 -4.27 5.83
N LEU A 154 11.68 -3.10 5.66
CA LEU A 154 11.05 -2.68 4.41
C LEU A 154 12.06 -2.64 3.28
N LYS A 155 13.25 -2.06 3.52
CA LYS A 155 14.35 -2.06 2.55
C LYS A 155 14.75 -3.47 2.11
N LYS A 156 14.73 -4.45 3.02
CA LYS A 156 15.01 -5.86 2.70
C LYS A 156 13.87 -6.51 1.92
N GLN A 157 12.62 -6.28 2.33
CA GLN A 157 11.42 -6.85 1.72
C GLN A 157 11.23 -6.39 0.27
N PHE A 158 11.39 -5.09 0.02
CA PHE A 158 11.16 -4.52 -1.31
C PHE A 158 12.38 -4.59 -2.23
N ARG A 159 13.56 -5.01 -1.73
CA ARG A 159 14.81 -4.99 -2.50
C ARG A 159 14.71 -5.66 -3.88
N SER A 160 14.00 -6.78 -3.98
CA SER A 160 13.83 -7.53 -5.23
C SER A 160 12.92 -6.85 -6.25
N LEU A 161 12.09 -5.89 -5.81
CA LEU A 161 11.16 -5.15 -6.66
C LEU A 161 11.74 -3.82 -7.14
N LEU A 162 12.86 -3.38 -6.58
CA LEU A 162 13.49 -2.10 -6.88
C LEU A 162 14.40 -2.22 -8.12
N SER A 163 14.01 -1.56 -9.21
CA SER A 163 14.86 -1.29 -10.37
C SER A 163 15.17 0.21 -10.44
N PRO A 164 16.41 0.63 -10.73
CA PRO A 164 16.76 2.04 -10.90
C PRO A 164 15.88 2.77 -11.92
N GLU A 165 15.40 2.07 -12.94
CA GLU A 165 14.53 2.64 -13.98
C GLU A 165 13.13 3.04 -13.46
N TYR A 166 12.72 2.50 -12.32
CA TYR A 166 11.41 2.75 -11.69
C TYR A 166 11.49 3.68 -10.47
N ILE A 167 12.68 4.24 -10.20
CA ILE A 167 12.93 5.10 -9.05
C ILE A 167 13.40 6.46 -9.56
N SER A 168 12.75 7.52 -9.07
CA SER A 168 13.19 8.89 -9.27
C SER A 168 13.34 9.55 -7.90
N PHE A 169 14.49 10.15 -7.64
CA PHE A 169 14.77 10.94 -6.45
C PHE A 169 15.12 12.35 -6.86
N VAL A 170 14.52 13.34 -6.18
CA VAL A 170 14.79 14.75 -6.39
C VAL A 170 15.47 15.29 -5.15
N LEU A 171 16.61 15.95 -5.37
CA LEU A 171 17.49 16.48 -4.35
C LEU A 171 17.50 18.01 -4.38
N ASN A 172 17.80 18.64 -3.25
CA ASN A 172 18.10 20.07 -3.17
C ASN A 172 19.60 20.35 -3.42
N GLU A 173 20.02 21.62 -3.36
CA GLU A 173 21.43 22.04 -3.56
C GLU A 173 22.43 21.42 -2.56
N GLU A 174 21.94 20.89 -1.43
CA GLU A 174 22.73 20.22 -0.39
C GLU A 174 22.72 18.68 -0.53
N ASP A 175 22.20 18.16 -1.65
CA ASP A 175 22.02 16.72 -1.94
C ASP A 175 21.05 15.99 -0.98
N GLU A 176 20.16 16.71 -0.31
CA GLU A 176 19.12 16.16 0.54
C GLU A 176 17.87 15.79 -0.26
N LEU A 177 17.25 14.65 0.06
CA LEU A 177 16.06 14.15 -0.63
C LEU A 177 14.82 14.99 -0.28
N VAL A 178 14.22 15.62 -1.28
CA VAL A 178 13.01 16.45 -1.12
C VAL A 178 11.78 15.90 -1.82
N ALA A 179 11.95 15.00 -2.79
CA ALA A 179 10.85 14.26 -3.39
C ALA A 179 11.33 12.91 -3.94
N PHE A 180 10.40 11.97 -4.06
CA PHE A 180 10.65 10.70 -4.70
C PHE A 180 9.43 10.20 -5.48
N GLY A 181 9.69 9.35 -6.46
CA GLY A 181 8.71 8.50 -7.10
C GLY A 181 9.27 7.08 -7.16
N ILE A 182 8.48 6.10 -6.71
CA ILE A 182 8.82 4.68 -6.80
C ILE A 182 7.66 3.99 -7.50
N SER A 183 7.97 3.21 -8.52
CA SER A 183 7.04 2.32 -9.20
C SER A 183 7.60 0.90 -9.22
N ALA A 184 6.75 -0.07 -9.51
CA ALA A 184 7.16 -1.46 -9.69
C ALA A 184 6.27 -2.10 -10.77
N PRO A 185 6.79 -3.10 -11.51
CA PRO A 185 5.95 -3.91 -12.39
C PRO A 185 4.82 -4.58 -11.62
N SER A 186 3.63 -4.65 -12.22
CA SER A 186 2.50 -5.39 -11.65
C SER A 186 2.83 -6.89 -11.57
N LEU A 187 2.60 -7.49 -10.41
CA LEU A 187 2.69 -8.95 -10.21
C LEU A 187 1.34 -9.65 -10.39
N SER A 188 0.26 -8.88 -10.60
CA SER A 188 -1.12 -9.35 -10.59
C SER A 188 -1.38 -10.46 -11.62
N LYS A 189 -0.84 -10.32 -12.83
CA LYS A 189 -0.98 -11.35 -13.88
C LYS A 189 -0.28 -12.65 -13.48
N ALA A 190 0.94 -12.56 -12.97
CA ALA A 190 1.69 -13.73 -12.52
C ALA A 190 1.00 -14.44 -11.34
N LEU A 191 0.39 -13.69 -10.43
CA LEU A 191 -0.38 -14.21 -9.31
C LEU A 191 -1.70 -14.86 -9.74
N ASN A 192 -2.39 -14.31 -10.76
CA ASN A 192 -3.61 -14.90 -11.31
C ASN A 192 -3.31 -16.22 -12.06
N ASP A 193 -2.22 -16.25 -12.81
CA ASP A 193 -1.75 -17.47 -13.47
C ASP A 193 -1.27 -18.54 -12.45
N TRP A 194 -0.85 -18.10 -11.26
CA TRP A 194 -0.59 -18.92 -10.07
C TRP A 194 -1.89 -19.48 -9.47
N ASN A 195 -2.55 -20.37 -10.22
CA ASN A 195 -3.67 -21.14 -9.73
C ASN A 195 -3.28 -21.92 -8.46
N PHE A 196 -3.81 -21.51 -7.31
CA PHE A 196 -3.68 -22.15 -6.00
C PHE A 196 -4.02 -23.66 -6.04
N LEU A 197 -4.89 -24.05 -6.98
CA LEU A 197 -5.27 -25.44 -7.27
C LEU A 197 -4.11 -26.33 -7.78
N SER A 198 -3.09 -25.76 -8.44
CA SER A 198 -1.94 -26.50 -8.96
C SER A 198 -0.97 -26.96 -7.87
N PHE A 199 -0.93 -26.24 -6.73
CA PHE A 199 -0.08 -26.56 -5.60
C PHE A 199 -0.70 -27.67 -4.71
N TYR A 200 -2.01 -27.63 -4.53
CA TYR A 200 -2.73 -28.66 -3.75
C TYR A 200 -2.69 -30.05 -4.41
N LYS A 201 -2.73 -30.12 -5.75
CA LYS A 201 -2.61 -31.40 -6.49
C LYS A 201 -1.19 -31.98 -6.53
N ARG A 202 -0.17 -31.27 -6.07
CA ARG A 202 1.22 -31.75 -6.03
C ARG A 202 1.72 -32.13 -4.63
N THR A 203 0.90 -31.94 -3.60
CA THR A 203 1.33 -32.10 -2.20
C THR A 203 0.33 -32.90 -1.35
N VAL A 204 -0.55 -33.68 -1.99
CA VAL A 204 -1.35 -34.75 -1.34
C VAL A 204 -1.22 -36.01 -2.17
#